data_AF-A0A1I0RDI6-F1
#
_entry.id   AF-A0A1I0RDI6-F1
#
_cell.length_a   1.000
_cell.length_b   1.000
_cell.length_c   1.000
_cell.angle_alpha   90.00
_cell.angle_beta   90.00
_cell.angle_gamma   90.00
#
_symmetry.space_group_name_H-M   'P 1'
#
loop_
_entity.id
_entity.type
_entity.pdbx_description
1 polymer ?
#
loop_
_entity_poly.entity_id
_entity_poly.type
_entity_poly.pdbx_seq_one_letter_code
_entity_poly.pdbx_strand_id
1 'polypeptide(L)'
;MAAEQSNHFTRDKQEREHSNEHQHPHAGTAPEHKSNNDTKEETTSRKDKRGFASMDAQLQKQIASKGGRAAHAQGVAHEFNSTEAREAGRKGGVAVSRNRQHMAEIGKKGGEAAHNKRKKDNSL
;
A
#
# COMPACT_ATOMS: atom_id res chain seq x y z
N MET A 1 27.61 -22.39 -41.38
CA MET A 1 26.17 -22.25 -41.65
C MET A 1 25.42 -23.04 -40.59
N ALA A 2 24.40 -22.41 -40.01
CA ALA A 2 23.67 -22.83 -38.81
C ALA A 2 22.44 -23.71 -39.13
N ALA A 3 21.72 -24.11 -38.06
CA ALA A 3 20.47 -24.90 -37.98
C ALA A 3 20.71 -26.42 -37.84
N GLU A 4 20.06 -27.18 -36.97
CA GLU A 4 18.85 -27.00 -36.15
C GLU A 4 18.89 -28.09 -35.07
N GLN A 5 18.79 -27.73 -33.78
CA GLN A 5 18.47 -28.70 -32.73
C GLN A 5 17.12 -28.31 -32.16
N SER A 6 16.11 -29.03 -32.64
CA SER A 6 14.73 -29.02 -32.18
C SER A 6 14.64 -29.68 -30.80
N ASN A 7 14.64 -28.89 -29.73
CA ASN A 7 14.18 -29.35 -28.43
C ASN A 7 12.74 -28.89 -28.21
N HIS A 8 11.82 -29.72 -28.68
CA HIS A 8 10.39 -29.66 -28.41
C HIS A 8 10.13 -30.07 -26.95
N PHE A 9 10.10 -29.10 -26.04
CA PHE A 9 9.69 -29.30 -24.64
C PHE A 9 8.27 -28.76 -24.44
N THR A 10 7.28 -29.47 -24.95
CA THR A 10 5.89 -29.34 -24.49
C THR A 10 5.83 -29.90 -23.08
N ARG A 11 5.82 -29.03 -22.07
CA ARG A 11 5.44 -29.41 -20.71
C ARG A 11 3.95 -29.20 -20.54
N ASP A 12 3.27 -30.32 -20.39
CA ASP A 12 1.87 -30.48 -20.07
C ASP A 12 1.32 -29.49 -19.04
N LYS A 13 0.20 -28.92 -19.44
CA LYS A 13 -1.03 -28.68 -18.67
C LYS A 13 -0.97 -29.18 -17.20
N GLN A 14 -0.75 -28.26 -16.28
CA GLN A 14 -1.46 -28.31 -15.00
C GLN A 14 -2.19 -26.98 -14.85
N GLU A 15 -3.47 -27.02 -15.24
CA GLU A 15 -4.49 -26.06 -14.84
C GLU A 15 -4.51 -26.06 -13.30
N ARG A 16 -3.77 -25.13 -12.69
CA ARG A 16 -3.99 -24.77 -11.30
C ARG A 16 -5.31 -24.03 -11.24
N GLU A 17 -6.38 -24.80 -11.05
CA GLU A 17 -7.62 -24.28 -10.51
C GLU A 17 -7.30 -23.61 -9.16
N HIS A 18 -7.37 -22.29 -9.16
CA HIS A 18 -7.34 -21.50 -7.93
C HIS A 18 -8.77 -21.14 -7.60
N SER A 19 -9.54 -22.17 -7.24
CA SER A 19 -10.82 -22.00 -6.59
C SER A 19 -10.59 -21.68 -5.12
N ASN A 20 -11.28 -20.62 -4.71
CA ASN A 20 -11.82 -20.34 -3.39
C ASN A 20 -10.96 -19.59 -2.36
N GLU A 21 -11.59 -18.49 -1.90
CA GLU A 21 -11.30 -17.68 -0.71
C GLU A 21 -9.99 -16.89 -0.68
N HIS A 22 -9.94 -15.83 -1.48
CA HIS A 22 -9.14 -14.66 -1.12
C HIS A 22 -9.84 -13.87 -0.01
N GLN A 23 -9.98 -14.47 1.18
CA GLN A 23 -10.01 -13.68 2.41
C GLN A 23 -8.58 -13.21 2.67
N HIS A 24 -8.19 -12.12 1.99
CA HIS A 24 -7.09 -11.33 2.49
C HIS A 24 -7.57 -10.70 3.80
N PRO A 25 -7.00 -11.06 4.97
CA PRO A 25 -7.07 -10.13 6.07
C PRO A 25 -6.36 -8.89 5.57
N HIS A 26 -7.13 -7.83 5.31
CA HIS A 26 -6.59 -6.48 5.28
C HIS A 26 -6.10 -6.20 6.70
N ALA A 27 -4.91 -6.73 7.03
CA ALA A 27 -4.09 -6.23 8.09
C ALA A 27 -3.79 -4.79 7.69
N GLY A 28 -4.69 -3.90 8.08
CA GLY A 28 -4.48 -2.48 7.99
C GLY A 28 -3.26 -2.19 8.85
N THR A 29 -2.10 -2.16 8.20
CA THR A 29 -0.96 -1.41 8.69
C THR A 29 -1.37 0.05 8.59
N ALA A 30 -2.24 0.47 9.52
CA ALA A 30 -2.46 1.88 9.77
C ALA A 30 -1.07 2.45 10.09
N PRO A 31 -0.62 3.51 9.41
CA PRO A 31 0.63 4.15 9.79
C PRO A 31 0.46 4.59 11.25
N GLU A 32 1.31 4.06 12.12
CA GLU A 32 1.46 4.51 13.50
C GLU A 32 1.81 5.99 13.46
N HIS A 33 0.81 6.86 13.66
CA HIS A 33 1.06 8.26 13.98
C HIS A 33 1.59 8.30 15.42
N LYS A 34 2.91 8.27 15.55
CA LYS A 34 3.60 8.65 16.78
C LYS A 34 3.33 10.13 17.01
N SER A 35 2.38 10.43 17.89
CA SER A 35 2.07 11.78 18.35
C SER A 35 3.19 12.23 19.29
N ASN A 36 4.09 13.06 18.78
CA ASN A 36 4.97 13.87 19.61
C ASN A 36 4.20 15.16 19.90
N ASN A 37 3.78 15.32 21.16
CA ASN A 37 3.20 16.56 21.65
C ASN A 37 4.33 17.58 21.87
N ASP A 38 4.51 18.49 20.92
CA ASP A 38 5.22 19.75 21.17
C ASP A 38 4.22 20.89 21.20
N THR A 39 4.04 21.40 22.41
CA THR A 39 3.23 22.54 22.79
C THR A 39 3.78 23.83 22.17
N LYS A 40 2.99 24.51 21.35
CA LYS A 40 3.14 25.96 21.14
C LYS A 40 1.78 26.61 20.93
N GLU A 41 1.26 27.17 22.01
CA GLU A 41 0.24 28.21 22.01
C GLU A 41 0.76 29.44 21.24
N GLU A 42 -0.06 30.04 20.37
CA GLU A 42 -0.37 31.48 20.40
C GLU A 42 -1.37 31.89 19.27
N THR A 43 -2.55 32.33 19.73
CA THR A 43 -3.51 33.32 19.19
C THR A 43 -3.89 33.35 17.69
N THR A 44 -5.15 33.02 17.38
CA THR A 44 -6.12 33.93 16.74
C THR A 44 -7.51 33.29 16.54
N SER A 45 -8.52 33.96 17.10
CA SER A 45 -9.96 33.73 16.96
C SER A 45 -10.52 32.46 17.62
N ARG A 46 -11.41 32.68 18.60
CA ARG A 46 -12.30 31.69 19.20
C ARG A 46 -13.33 31.25 18.14
N LYS A 47 -12.88 30.52 17.11
CA LYS A 47 -13.80 29.65 16.37
C LYS A 47 -14.06 28.51 17.31
N ASP A 48 -15.25 28.51 17.91
CA ASP A 48 -15.71 27.42 18.77
C ASP A 48 -15.32 26.10 18.12
N LYS A 49 -14.45 25.34 18.81
CA LYS A 49 -14.01 24.02 18.39
C LYS A 49 -15.26 23.13 18.31
N ARG A 50 -15.92 23.13 17.16
CA ARG A 50 -17.14 22.40 16.85
C ARG A 50 -16.86 21.35 15.78
N GLY A 51 -17.58 20.24 15.88
CA GLY A 51 -17.53 19.17 14.89
C GLY A 51 -16.40 18.17 15.11
N PHE A 52 -16.18 17.33 14.10
CA PHE A 52 -15.38 16.10 14.17
C PHE A 52 -13.92 16.33 14.59
N ALA A 53 -13.34 17.47 14.21
CA ALA A 53 -11.95 17.82 14.54
C ALA A 53 -11.76 18.27 16.00
N SER A 54 -12.86 18.53 16.72
CA SER A 54 -12.84 19.01 18.11
C SER A 54 -13.16 17.92 19.13
N MET A 55 -13.48 16.71 18.65
CA MET A 55 -13.77 15.54 19.47
C MET A 55 -12.46 14.88 19.96
N ASP A 56 -12.56 14.01 20.95
CA ASP A 56 -11.45 13.14 21.34
C ASP A 56 -10.99 12.27 20.16
N ALA A 57 -9.67 12.06 20.04
CA ALA A 57 -9.08 11.35 18.91
C ALA A 57 -9.50 9.87 18.83
N GLN A 58 -9.70 9.20 19.97
CA GLN A 58 -10.19 7.82 19.97
C GLN A 58 -11.63 7.77 19.50
N LEU A 59 -12.46 8.69 19.98
CA LEU A 59 -13.85 8.80 19.55
C LEU A 59 -13.95 9.13 18.04
N GLN A 60 -13.15 10.06 17.55
CA GLN A 60 -13.06 10.43 16.14
C GLN A 60 -12.71 9.21 15.26
N LYS A 61 -11.69 8.44 15.66
CA LYS A 61 -11.28 7.19 14.99
C LYS A 61 -12.39 6.15 15.01
N GLN A 62 -13.07 5.97 16.14
CA GLN A 62 -14.17 5.02 16.26
C GLN A 62 -15.33 5.39 15.34
N ILE A 63 -15.73 6.66 15.29
CA ILE A 63 -16.82 7.11 14.43
C ILE A 63 -16.42 6.99 12.96
N ALA A 64 -15.21 7.41 12.58
CA ALA A 64 -14.70 7.24 11.22
C ALA A 64 -14.67 5.75 10.80
N SER A 65 -14.21 4.87 11.70
CA SER A 65 -14.16 3.43 11.47
C SER A 65 -15.56 2.82 11.31
N LYS A 66 -16.52 3.23 12.15
CA LYS A 66 -17.93 2.81 12.02
C LYS A 66 -18.56 3.32 10.72
N GLY A 67 -18.30 4.58 10.36
CA GLY A 67 -18.80 5.19 9.13
C GLY A 67 -18.29 4.48 7.87
N GLY A 68 -16.99 4.15 7.82
CA GLY A 68 -16.42 3.39 6.71
C GLY A 68 -17.04 2.00 6.56
N ARG A 69 -17.19 1.26 7.67
CA ARG A 69 -17.87 -0.06 7.66
C ARG A 69 -19.33 0.06 7.23
N ALA A 70 -20.04 1.06 7.71
CA ALA A 70 -21.43 1.29 7.35
C ALA A 70 -21.58 1.61 5.85
N ALA A 71 -20.72 2.46 5.29
CA ALA A 71 -20.76 2.79 3.86
C ALA A 71 -20.54 1.57 2.96
N HIS A 72 -19.61 0.68 3.34
CA HIS A 72 -19.42 -0.61 2.67
C HIS A 72 -20.63 -1.53 2.84
N ALA A 73 -21.16 -1.68 4.06
CA ALA A 73 -22.33 -2.53 4.30
C ALA A 73 -23.60 -2.04 3.56
N GLN A 74 -23.73 -0.72 3.35
CA GLN A 74 -24.85 -0.11 2.63
C GLN A 74 -24.63 -0.09 1.10
N GLY A 75 -23.48 -0.55 0.59
CA GLY A 75 -23.18 -0.53 -0.85
C GLY A 75 -23.02 0.87 -1.46
N VAL A 76 -22.88 1.91 -0.62
CA VAL A 76 -22.64 3.30 -1.07
C VAL A 76 -21.15 3.52 -1.34
N ALA A 77 -20.29 2.75 -0.67
CA ALA A 77 -18.85 2.77 -0.92
C ALA A 77 -18.49 2.03 -2.21
N HIS A 78 -17.44 2.51 -2.88
CA HIS A 78 -16.85 1.82 -4.02
C HIS A 78 -16.21 0.50 -3.60
N GLU A 79 -16.59 -0.59 -4.27
CA GLU A 79 -15.97 -1.90 -4.05
C GLU A 79 -14.76 -2.05 -4.97
N PHE A 80 -13.58 -2.05 -4.36
CA PHE A 80 -12.34 -2.34 -5.09
C PHE A 80 -12.30 -3.82 -5.47
N ASN A 81 -12.76 -4.11 -6.68
CA ASN A 81 -12.57 -5.41 -7.29
C ASN A 81 -11.08 -5.62 -7.66
N SER A 82 -10.65 -6.89 -7.70
CA SER A 82 -9.24 -7.24 -7.98
C SER A 82 -8.75 -6.70 -9.33
N THR A 83 -9.62 -6.71 -10.34
CA THR A 83 -9.31 -6.19 -11.68
C THR A 83 -8.99 -4.71 -11.64
N GLU A 84 -9.80 -3.90 -10.97
CA GLU A 84 -9.62 -2.45 -10.85
C GLU A 84 -8.41 -2.09 -9.99
N ALA A 85 -8.18 -2.82 -8.89
CA ALA A 85 -6.97 -2.66 -8.10
C ALA A 85 -5.72 -2.89 -8.95
N ARG A 86 -5.75 -3.90 -9.84
CA ARG A 86 -4.67 -4.19 -10.79
C ARG A 86 -4.53 -3.08 -11.83
N GLU A 87 -5.62 -2.56 -12.37
CA GLU A 87 -5.58 -1.46 -13.34
C GLU A 87 -5.05 -0.17 -12.74
N ALA A 88 -5.49 0.17 -11.52
CA ALA A 88 -5.00 1.31 -10.76
C ALA A 88 -3.50 1.16 -10.47
N GLY A 89 -3.06 -0.03 -10.03
CA GLY A 89 -1.65 -0.35 -9.83
C GLY A 89 -0.83 -0.23 -11.12
N ARG A 90 -1.35 -0.74 -12.25
CA ARG A 90 -0.73 -0.58 -13.57
C ARG A 90 -0.61 0.88 -13.96
N LYS A 91 -1.68 1.68 -13.81
CA LYS A 91 -1.69 3.10 -14.15
C LYS A 91 -0.69 3.89 -13.30
N GLY A 92 -0.65 3.64 -11.99
CA GLY A 92 0.32 4.23 -11.08
C GLY A 92 1.76 3.84 -11.43
N GLY A 93 2.00 2.55 -11.69
CA GLY A 93 3.29 2.04 -12.12
C GLY A 93 3.78 2.70 -13.41
N VAL A 94 2.92 2.80 -14.43
CA VAL A 94 3.24 3.49 -15.69
C VAL A 94 3.53 4.97 -15.48
N ALA A 95 2.77 5.65 -14.60
CA ALA A 95 2.99 7.07 -14.32
C ALA A 95 4.37 7.29 -13.67
N VAL A 96 4.72 6.46 -12.70
CA VAL A 96 5.99 6.56 -11.95
C VAL A 96 7.18 6.09 -12.79
N SER A 97 7.01 5.09 -13.66
CA SER A 97 8.11 4.50 -14.45
C SER A 97 8.57 5.36 -15.63
N ARG A 98 7.90 6.49 -15.93
CA ARG A 98 8.30 7.40 -17.02
C ARG A 98 9.70 7.97 -16.83
N ASN A 99 10.08 8.28 -15.59
CA ASN A 99 11.43 8.78 -15.28
C ASN A 99 12.37 7.62 -14.93
N ARG A 100 12.99 7.04 -15.96
CA ARG A 100 13.91 5.90 -15.80
C ARG A 100 15.13 6.21 -14.92
N GLN A 101 15.69 7.42 -15.03
CA GLN A 101 16.85 7.83 -14.24
C GLN A 101 16.50 7.86 -12.75
N HIS A 102 15.39 8.51 -12.41
CA HIS A 102 14.89 8.55 -11.03
C HIS A 102 14.57 7.14 -10.48
N MET A 103 13.97 6.26 -11.28
CA MET A 103 13.72 4.88 -10.87
C MET A 103 15.00 4.09 -10.62
N ALA A 104 16.03 4.29 -11.44
CA ALA A 104 17.33 3.67 -11.24
C ALA A 104 18.01 4.16 -9.95
N GLU A 105 17.92 5.46 -9.64
CA GLU A 105 18.44 6.02 -8.39
C GLU A 105 17.73 5.46 -7.16
N ILE A 106 16.39 5.35 -7.19
CA ILE A 106 15.60 4.72 -6.12
C ILE A 106 16.02 3.26 -5.94
N GLY A 107 16.12 2.51 -7.05
CA GLY A 107 16.54 1.11 -7.03
C GLY A 107 17.94 0.93 -6.45
N LYS A 108 18.89 1.78 -6.85
CA LYS A 108 20.26 1.81 -6.33
C LYS A 108 20.27 2.05 -4.81
N LYS A 109 19.59 3.09 -4.34
CA LYS A 109 19.48 3.39 -2.89
C LYS A 109 18.85 2.24 -2.10
N GLY A 110 17.82 1.61 -2.65
CA GLY A 110 17.18 0.44 -2.03
C GLY A 110 18.13 -0.76 -1.92
N GLY A 111 18.90 -1.03 -2.99
CA GLY A 111 19.92 -2.08 -2.99
C GLY A 111 21.05 -1.83 -1.99
N GLU A 112 21.56 -0.60 -1.93
CA GLU A 112 22.60 -0.19 -0.98
C GLU A 112 22.12 -0.33 0.48
N ALA A 113 20.89 0.08 0.79
CA ALA A 113 20.31 -0.06 2.12
C ALA A 113 20.18 -1.55 2.54
N ALA A 114 19.70 -2.41 1.62
CA ALA A 114 19.59 -3.83 1.87
C ALA A 114 20.95 -4.50 2.08
N HIS A 115 21.95 -4.11 1.28
CA HIS A 115 23.32 -4.60 1.40
C HIS A 115 23.97 -4.19 2.74
N ASN A 116 23.84 -2.92 3.11
CA ASN A 116 24.41 -2.40 4.36
C ASN A 116 23.77 -3.03 5.60
N LYS A 117 22.45 -3.30 5.57
CA LYS A 117 21.77 -4.04 6.64
C LYS A 117 22.37 -5.44 6.82
N ARG A 118 22.52 -6.21 5.72
CA ARG A 118 23.12 -7.55 5.76
C ARG A 118 24.56 -7.54 6.29
N LYS A 119 25.36 -6.52 5.92
CA LYS A 119 26.72 -6.37 6.42
C LYS A 119 26.76 -6.13 7.93
N LYS A 120 25.80 -5.35 8.46
CA LYS A 120 25.67 -5.08 9.90
C LYS A 120 25.21 -6.32 10.68
N ASP A 121 24.28 -7.09 10.11
CA ASP A 121 23.77 -8.32 10.74
C ASP A 121 24.85 -9.42 10.80
N ASN A 122 25.75 -9.48 9.81
CA ASN A 122 26.91 -10.40 9.79
C ASN A 122 28.14 -9.88 10.55
N SER A 123 28.10 -8.68 11.15
CA SER A 123 29.21 -8.10 11.92
C SER A 123 28.95 -8.07 13.43
N LEU A 124 28.08 -8.94 13.93
CA LEU A 124 27.77 -9.20 15.35
C LEU A 124 28.12 -10.65 15.68
#